data_AF-A0A838TVB8-F1
#
_entry.id   AF-A0A838TVB8-F1
#
_cell.length_a   1.000
_cell.length_b   1.000
_cell.length_c   1.000
_cell.angle_alpha   90.00
_cell.angle_beta   90.00
_cell.angle_gamma   90.00
#
_symmetry.space_group_name_H-M   'P 1'
#
loop_
_entity.id
_entity.type
_entity.pdbx_description
1 polymer ?
#
loop_
_entity_poly.entity_id
_entity_poly.type
_entity_poly.pdbx_seq_one_letter_code
_entity_poly.pdbx_strand_id
1 'polypeptide(L)' 'MASNAAYISILSSRAQKEITQAWEWYEERQQILGDRFIKEVINKIRVIEQNPERYPTRYKSY' A
#
# COMPACT_ATOMS: atom_id res chain seq x y z
N MET A 1 -7.25 -17.12 -21.00
CA MET A 1 -6.63 -15.88 -21.49
C MET A 1 -6.78 -14.85 -20.38
N ALA A 2 -5.74 -14.63 -19.57
CA ALA A 2 -5.82 -13.62 -18.52
C ALA A 2 -5.77 -12.24 -19.17
N SER A 3 -6.83 -11.46 -19.01
CA SER A 3 -6.92 -10.08 -19.47
C SER A 3 -5.77 -9.26 -18.88
N ASN A 4 -5.02 -8.55 -19.73
CA ASN A 4 -4.11 -7.46 -19.36
C ASN A 4 -4.90 -6.24 -18.86
N ALA A 5 -5.75 -6.42 -17.84
CA ALA A 5 -6.45 -5.31 -17.20
C ALA A 5 -5.46 -4.59 -16.28
N ALA A 6 -5.15 -3.34 -16.59
CA ALA A 6 -4.40 -2.47 -15.68
C ALA A 6 -5.35 -2.02 -14.56
N TYR A 7 -5.25 -2.65 -13.39
CA TYR A 7 -5.97 -2.17 -12.21
C TYR A 7 -5.21 -0.99 -11.59
N ILE A 8 -5.97 -0.04 -11.03
CA ILE A 8 -5.43 1.12 -10.33
C ILE A 8 -5.96 1.11 -8.90
N SER A 9 -5.08 1.28 -7.93
CA SER A 9 -5.48 1.39 -6.52
C SER A 9 -5.81 2.84 -6.15
N ILE A 10 -6.99 3.06 -5.58
CA ILE A 10 -7.40 4.36 -5.06
C ILE A 10 -7.28 4.32 -3.54
N LEU A 11 -6.43 5.16 -2.98
CA LEU A 11 -6.27 5.29 -1.53
C LEU A 11 -7.35 6.20 -0.95
N SER A 12 -7.99 5.76 0.13
CA SER A 12 -8.90 6.61 0.89
C SER A 12 -8.14 7.73 1.61
N SER A 13 -8.83 8.81 1.97
CA SER A 13 -8.26 9.91 2.75
C SER A 13 -7.69 9.43 4.10
N ARG A 14 -8.34 8.44 4.73
CA ARG A 14 -7.84 7.79 5.94
C ARG A 14 -6.53 7.06 5.69
N ALA A 15 -6.44 6.26 4.63
CA ALA A 15 -5.22 5.53 4.29
C ALA A 15 -4.06 6.48 3.98
N GLN A 16 -4.32 7.57 3.26
CA GLN A 16 -3.33 8.62 3.00
C GLN A 16 -2.79 9.21 4.32
N LYS A 17 -3.69 9.55 5.24
CA LYS A 17 -3.30 10.07 6.57
C LYS A 17 -2.44 9.07 7.35
N GLU A 18 -2.84 7.80 7.38
CA GLU A 18 -2.08 6.72 8.06
C GLU A 18 -0.68 6.54 7.45
N ILE A 19 -0.57 6.61 6.12
CA ILE A 19 0.71 6.54 5.41
C ILE A 19 1.61 7.74 5.75
N THR A 20 1.07 8.97 5.76
CA THR A 20 1.83 10.17 6.12
C THR A 20 2.36 10.09 7.55
N GLN A 21 1.51 9.72 8.52
CA GLN A 21 1.91 9.58 9.92
C GLN A 21 2.99 8.52 10.10
N ALA A 22 2.91 7.41 9.37
CA ALA A 22 3.94 6.39 9.40
C ALA A 22 5.26 6.89 8.80
N TRP A 23 5.22 7.62 7.68
CA TRP A 23 6.42 8.22 7.07
C TRP A 23 7.13 9.15 8.05
N GLU A 24 6.39 10.07 8.69
CA GLU A 24 6.92 11.01 9.70
C GLU A 24 7.60 10.26 10.85
N TRP A 25 6.93 9.24 11.41
CA TRP A 25 7.46 8.43 12.50
C TRP A 25 8.77 7.69 12.16
N TYR A 26 8.91 7.24 10.91
CA TYR A 26 10.13 6.60 10.42
C TYR A 26 11.25 7.63 10.20
N GLU A 27 10.93 8.77 9.59
CA GLU A 27 11.90 9.83 9.29
C GLU A 27 12.47 10.47 10.56
N GLU A 28 11.65 10.65 11.59
CA GLU A 28 12.08 11.13 12.92
C GLU A 28 13.10 10.19 13.59
N ARG A 29 13.03 8.88 13.30
CA ARG A 29 13.95 7.89 13.88
C ARG A 29 15.30 7.86 13.20
N GLN A 30 15.28 7.94 11.88
CA GLN A 30 16.48 7.99 11.08
C GLN A 30 16.12 8.58 9.73
N GLN A 31 16.88 9.60 9.34
CA GLN A 31 16.74 10.21 8.03
C GLN A 31 16.76 9.13 6.93
N ILE A 32 15.92 9.29 5.90
CA ILE A 32 15.72 8.38 4.75
C ILE A 32 14.86 7.15 5.06
N LEU A 33 14.54 6.82 6.32
CA LEU A 33 13.65 5.68 6.61
C LEU A 33 12.22 5.91 6.11
N GLY A 34 11.72 7.15 6.14
CA GLY A 34 10.40 7.47 5.62
C GLY A 34 10.30 7.12 4.13
N ASP A 35 11.29 7.53 3.34
CA ASP A 35 11.31 7.27 1.90
C ASP A 35 11.40 5.78 1.57
N ARG A 36 12.19 5.04 2.36
CA ARG A 36 12.26 3.57 2.25
C ARG A 36 10.90 2.93 2.55
N PHE A 37 10.21 3.41 3.58
CA PHE A 37 8.87 2.94 3.92
C PHE A 37 7.88 3.18 2.77
N ILE A 38 7.82 4.40 2.21
CA ILE A 38 6.92 4.72 1.09
C ILE A 38 7.22 3.87 -0.14
N LYS A 39 8.50 3.65 -0.45
CA LYS A 39 8.90 2.78 -1.55
C LYS A 39 8.35 1.36 -1.38
N GLU A 40 8.43 0.81 -0.18
CA GLU A 40 7.88 -0.52 0.10
C GLU A 40 6.34 -0.55 0.02
N VAL A 41 5.65 0.47 0.54
CA VAL A 41 4.18 0.59 0.41
C VAL A 41 3.76 0.61 -1.07
N ILE A 42 4.41 1.42 -1.89
CA ILE A 42 4.14 1.50 -3.34
C ILE A 42 4.42 0.15 -4.03
N ASN A 43 5.50 -0.53 -3.66
CA ASN A 43 5.81 -1.86 -4.20
C ASN A 43 4.70 -2.87 -3.89
N LYS A 44 4.13 -2.84 -2.69
CA LYS A 44 2.99 -3.71 -2.32
C LYS A 44 1.71 -3.33 -3.08
N ILE A 45 1.43 -2.05 -3.25
CA ILE A 45 0.28 -1.59 -4.05
C ILE A 45 0.39 -2.10 -5.49
N ARG A 46 1.57 -1.98 -6.13
CA ARG A 46 1.79 -2.50 -7.48
C ARG A 46 1.55 -4.00 -7.59
N VAL A 47 1.93 -4.76 -6.58
CA VAL A 47 1.66 -6.21 -6.54
C VAL A 47 0.16 -6.49 -6.51
N ILE A 48 -0.62 -5.69 -5.78
CA ILE A 48 -2.09 -5.80 -5.74
C ILE A 48 -2.68 -5.40 -7.09
N GLU A 49 -2.20 -4.32 -7.71
CA GLU A 49 -2.65 -3.87 -9.03
C GLU A 49 -2.39 -4.91 -10.12
N GLN A 50 -1.27 -5.64 -10.05
CA GLN A 50 -0.96 -6.72 -11.00
C GLN A 50 -1.77 -7.99 -10.77
N ASN A 51 -2.19 -8.25 -9.52
CA ASN A 51 -2.98 -9.43 -9.18
C ASN A 51 -3.91 -9.13 -7.99
N PRO A 52 -5.10 -8.56 -8.24
CA PRO A 52 -6.03 -8.16 -7.18
C PRO A 52 -6.54 -9.33 -6.33
N GLU A 53 -6.63 -10.52 -6.90
CA GLU A 53 -7.11 -11.74 -6.23
C GLU A 53 -6.00 -12.49 -5.48
N ARG A 54 -4.77 -11.95 -5.48
CA ARG A 54 -3.60 -12.59 -4.86
C ARG A 54 -3.79 -12.89 -3.38
N TYR A 55 -4.51 -12.02 -2.67
CA TYR A 55 -4.71 -12.13 -1.23
C TYR A 55 -6.12 -12.64 -0.92
N PRO A 56 -6.28 -13.53 0.06
CA PRO A 56 -7.59 -14.08 0.40
C PRO A 56 -8.52 -12.97 0.91
N THR A 57 -9.76 -12.97 0.42
CA THR A 57 -10.83 -12.12 0.93
C THR A 57 -11.05 -12.44 2.41
N ARG A 58 -10.81 -11.47 3.29
CA ARG A 58 -11.07 -11.60 4.72
C ARG A 58 -12.48 -11.11 5.03
N TYR A 59 -13.35 -12.03 5.41
CA TYR A 59 -14.62 -11.68 6.05
C TYR A 59 -14.35 -11.31 7.50
N LYS A 60 -14.87 -10.16 7.98
CA LYS A 60 -14.87 -9.89 9.42
C LYS A 60 -15.79 -10.92 10.07
N SER A 61 -15.23 -11.85 10.82
CA SER A 61 -16.00 -12.60 11.83
C SER A 61 -16.39 -11.59 12.92
N TYR A 62 -17.69 -11.30 12.98
CA TYR A 62 -18.34 -10.53 14.05
C TYR A 62 -18.37 -11.34 15.36
#